data_AF-A0A5E6N8I0-F1
#
_entry.id   AF-A0A5E6N8I0-F1
#
_cell.length_a   1.000
_cell.length_b   1.000
_cell.length_c   1.000
_cell.angle_alpha   90.00
_cell.angle_beta   90.00
_cell.angle_gamma   90.00
#
_symmetry.space_group_name_H-M   'P 1'
#
loop_
_entity.id
_entity.type
_entity.pdbx_description
1 polymer ?
#
loop_
_entity_poly.entity_id
_entity_poly.type
_entity_poly.pdbx_seq_one_letter_code
_entity_poly.pdbx_strand_id
1 'polypeptide(L)'
;MVFIFGLGDTDFFLKLHKEMFGDVWDWAGEIRTAELNFGVKAYLVSTELKKLIDDLSFWHENKTFNTIEISARLHYRAVVIHPFLNGNGRWSRMLANIYLKQNELKPTKWNEDLLAQENIHRGDYIKALKQADNGDYELLSRPLKTTPNKPKPPIFSTI
;
A
#
# COMPACT_ATOMS: atom_id res chain seq x y z
N MET A 1 -0.04 -6.36 25.82
CA MET A 1 0.55 -6.58 24.48
C MET A 1 -0.47 -6.10 23.47
N VAL A 2 -0.18 -5.05 22.71
CA VAL A 2 -1.04 -4.67 21.57
C VAL A 2 -0.66 -5.64 20.45
N PHE A 3 -1.64 -6.36 19.90
CA PHE A 3 -1.41 -7.37 18.86
C PHE A 3 -1.83 -6.80 17.50
N ILE A 4 -0.93 -6.86 16.51
CA ILE A 4 -1.26 -6.60 15.11
C ILE A 4 -1.88 -7.86 14.48
N PHE A 5 -3.19 -8.02 14.65
CA PHE A 5 -3.88 -9.25 14.27
C PHE A 5 -3.75 -9.55 12.77
N GLY A 6 -3.29 -10.75 12.42
CA GLY A 6 -3.12 -11.21 11.03
C GLY A 6 -1.89 -10.66 10.30
N LEU A 7 -1.48 -9.40 10.54
CA LEU A 7 -0.34 -8.78 9.84
C LEU A 7 1.03 -9.41 10.15
N GLY A 8 1.10 -10.28 11.17
CA GLY A 8 2.27 -11.10 11.51
C GLY A 8 2.41 -12.39 10.70
N ASP A 9 1.55 -12.63 9.70
CA ASP A 9 1.50 -13.89 8.95
C ASP A 9 1.43 -13.67 7.44
N THR A 10 2.23 -14.43 6.68
CA THR A 10 2.23 -14.41 5.22
C THR A 10 0.89 -14.87 4.67
N ASP A 11 0.22 -15.82 5.32
CA ASP A 11 -1.07 -16.33 4.87
C ASP A 11 -2.14 -15.23 4.87
N PHE A 12 -2.09 -14.31 5.84
CA PHE A 12 -2.97 -13.15 5.85
C PHE A 12 -2.72 -12.23 4.65
N PHE A 13 -1.46 -12.00 4.29
CA PHE A 13 -1.08 -11.16 3.15
C PHE A 13 -1.65 -11.72 1.84
N LEU A 14 -1.54 -13.03 1.64
CA LEU A 14 -2.06 -13.75 0.48
C LEU A 14 -3.60 -13.79 0.48
N LYS A 15 -4.20 -14.11 1.63
CA LYS A 15 -5.65 -14.15 1.80
C LYS A 15 -6.29 -12.79 1.53
N LEU A 16 -5.71 -11.71 2.04
CA LEU A 16 -6.21 -10.35 1.78
C LEU A 16 -6.23 -10.06 0.27
N HIS A 17 -5.20 -10.46 -0.46
CA HIS A 17 -5.21 -10.29 -1.92
C HIS A 17 -6.29 -11.15 -2.59
N LYS A 18 -6.51 -12.39 -2.14
CA LYS A 18 -7.61 -13.24 -2.63
C LYS A 18 -8.96 -12.60 -2.36
N GLU A 19 -9.20 -12.07 -1.16
CA GLU A 19 -10.46 -11.39 -0.81
C GLU A 19 -10.69 -10.13 -1.65
N MET A 20 -9.63 -9.39 -1.97
CA MET A 20 -9.73 -8.17 -2.77
C MET A 20 -9.98 -8.42 -4.27
N PHE A 21 -9.48 -9.54 -4.82
CA PHE A 21 -9.44 -9.73 -6.29
C PHE A 21 -9.88 -11.12 -6.77
N GLY A 22 -10.37 -11.98 -5.87
CA GLY A 22 -10.72 -13.37 -6.16
C GLY A 22 -11.85 -13.54 -7.18
N ASP A 23 -12.75 -12.56 -7.28
CA ASP A 23 -13.85 -12.56 -8.27
C ASP A 23 -13.40 -12.05 -9.64
N VAL A 24 -12.17 -11.52 -9.76
CA VAL A 24 -11.62 -10.94 -10.99
C VAL A 24 -10.52 -11.83 -11.59
N TRP A 25 -9.71 -12.47 -10.74
CA TRP A 25 -8.58 -13.29 -11.15
C TRP A 25 -8.52 -14.60 -10.37
N ASP A 26 -8.40 -15.71 -11.10
CA ASP A 26 -8.27 -17.05 -10.51
C ASP A 26 -7.03 -17.16 -9.61
N TRP A 27 -5.90 -16.59 -10.06
CA TRP A 27 -4.61 -16.57 -9.36
C TRP A 27 -4.55 -15.58 -8.19
N ALA A 28 -5.62 -14.84 -7.87
CA ALA A 28 -5.58 -13.90 -6.77
C ALA A 28 -5.14 -14.60 -5.46
N GLY A 29 -4.19 -14.02 -4.74
CA GLY A 29 -3.63 -14.61 -3.53
C GLY A 29 -2.44 -15.54 -3.78
N GLU A 30 -2.12 -15.85 -5.04
CA GLU A 30 -0.94 -16.65 -5.38
C GLU A 30 0.28 -15.76 -5.64
N ILE A 31 1.41 -16.11 -5.03
CA ILE A 31 2.69 -15.46 -5.31
C ILE A 31 3.05 -15.68 -6.78
N ARG A 32 3.45 -14.62 -7.47
CA ARG A 32 3.87 -14.72 -8.87
C ARG A 32 5.10 -15.60 -9.01
N THR A 33 5.09 -16.44 -10.04
CA THR A 33 6.26 -17.18 -10.50
C THR A 33 6.96 -16.48 -11.66
N ALA A 34 6.24 -15.60 -12.37
CA ALA A 34 6.78 -14.83 -13.48
C ALA A 34 7.74 -13.74 -12.99
N GLU A 35 8.88 -13.62 -13.68
CA GLU A 35 9.79 -12.50 -13.53
C GLU A 35 9.21 -11.25 -14.20
N LEU A 36 9.34 -10.11 -13.53
CA LEU A 36 8.89 -8.80 -14.01
C LEU A 36 10.08 -7.84 -14.05
N ASN A 37 9.95 -6.75 -14.82
CA ASN A 37 10.98 -5.70 -14.88
C ASN A 37 11.01 -4.80 -13.64
N PHE A 38 10.12 -5.03 -12.68
CA PHE A 38 9.98 -4.30 -11.44
C PHE A 38 9.67 -5.25 -10.29
N GLY A 39 9.91 -4.78 -9.09
CA GLY A 39 9.86 -5.59 -7.89
C GLY A 39 11.10 -6.46 -7.69
N VAL A 40 11.09 -7.29 -6.66
CA VAL A 40 12.20 -8.23 -6.40
C VAL A 40 12.17 -9.41 -7.39
N LYS A 41 13.20 -10.26 -7.42
CA LYS A 41 13.15 -11.49 -8.21
C LYS A 41 12.03 -12.41 -7.72
N ALA A 42 11.33 -13.09 -8.63
CA ALA A 42 10.18 -13.94 -8.29
C ALA A 42 10.52 -14.96 -7.20
N TYR A 43 11.69 -15.61 -7.32
CA TYR A 43 12.16 -16.59 -6.33
C TYR A 43 12.51 -15.98 -4.96
N LEU A 44 12.67 -14.66 -4.85
CA LEU A 44 12.94 -13.95 -3.59
C LEU A 44 11.66 -13.44 -2.91
N VAL A 45 10.51 -13.43 -3.60
CA VAL A 45 9.28 -12.80 -3.09
C VAL A 45 8.89 -13.35 -1.72
N SER A 46 8.84 -14.68 -1.56
CA SER A 46 8.44 -15.30 -0.28
C SER A 46 9.38 -14.91 0.86
N THR A 47 10.68 -14.88 0.60
CA THR A 47 11.70 -14.48 1.58
C THR A 47 11.56 -13.03 1.97
N GLU A 48 11.34 -12.14 1.01
CA GLU A 48 11.21 -10.69 1.28
C GLU A 48 9.87 -10.35 1.96
N LEU A 49 8.79 -11.07 1.65
CA LEU A 49 7.53 -10.97 2.41
C LEU A 49 7.74 -11.36 3.88
N LYS A 50 8.43 -12.48 4.13
CA LYS A 50 8.71 -12.91 5.50
C LYS A 50 9.52 -11.87 6.27
N LYS A 51 10.58 -11.32 5.66
CA LYS A 51 11.36 -10.22 6.24
C LYS A 51 10.50 -9.00 6.55
N LEU A 52 9.62 -8.59 5.63
CA LEU A 52 8.72 -7.45 5.85
C LEU A 52 7.81 -7.68 7.07
N ILE A 53 7.27 -8.89 7.22
CA ILE A 53 6.41 -9.26 8.35
C ILE A 53 7.19 -9.25 9.67
N ASP A 54 8.39 -9.82 9.67
CA ASP A 54 9.26 -9.85 10.86
C ASP A 54 9.66 -8.43 11.28
N ASP A 55 10.04 -7.59 10.32
CA ASP A 55 10.36 -6.19 10.54
C ASP A 55 9.15 -5.40 11.04
N LEU A 56 7.95 -5.63 10.48
CA LEU A 56 6.71 -4.98 10.94
C LEU A 56 6.42 -5.31 12.41
N SER A 57 6.54 -6.58 12.77
CA SER A 57 6.34 -7.06 14.14
C SER A 57 7.34 -6.40 15.09
N PHE A 58 8.62 -6.40 14.70
CA PHE A 58 9.69 -5.76 15.46
C PHE A 58 9.45 -4.25 15.64
N TRP A 59 9.13 -3.51 14.56
CA TRP A 59 8.88 -2.07 14.61
C TRP A 59 7.72 -1.72 15.54
N HIS A 60 6.65 -2.52 15.49
CA HIS A 60 5.47 -2.34 16.33
C HIS A 60 5.79 -2.58 17.82
N GLU A 61 6.39 -3.72 18.15
CA GLU A 61 6.69 -4.11 19.52
C GLU A 61 7.70 -3.17 20.19
N ASN A 62 8.73 -2.76 19.45
CA ASN A 62 9.81 -1.93 19.97
C ASN A 62 9.54 -0.43 19.81
N LYS A 63 8.40 -0.05 19.22
CA LYS A 63 8.06 1.35 18.90
C LYS A 63 9.20 2.05 18.15
N THR A 64 9.86 1.33 17.24
CA THR A 64 11.05 1.81 16.51
C THR A 64 10.74 3.08 15.72
N PHE A 65 9.52 3.18 15.21
CA PHE A 65 8.99 4.36 14.53
C PHE A 65 7.58 4.67 15.04
N ASN A 66 7.08 5.87 14.75
CA ASN A 66 5.68 6.19 15.02
C ASN A 66 4.74 5.40 14.08
N THR A 67 3.49 5.19 14.49
CA THR A 67 2.51 4.37 13.76
C THR A 67 2.31 4.80 12.30
N ILE A 68 2.33 6.10 12.03
CA ILE A 68 2.16 6.63 10.66
C ILE A 68 3.34 6.23 9.79
N GLU A 69 4.57 6.39 10.30
CA GLU A 69 5.77 5.98 9.58
C GLU A 69 5.83 4.46 9.37
N ILE A 70 5.45 3.65 10.36
CA ILE A 70 5.36 2.19 10.19
C ILE A 70 4.39 1.84 9.05
N SER A 71 3.23 2.49 8.99
CA SER A 71 2.26 2.28 7.90
C SER A 71 2.83 2.66 6.53
N ALA A 72 3.61 3.75 6.44
CA ALA A 72 4.24 4.19 5.21
C ALA A 72 5.32 3.21 4.74
N ARG A 73 6.14 2.71 5.68
CA ARG A 73 7.16 1.67 5.42
C ARG A 73 6.54 0.36 4.97
N LEU A 74 5.46 -0.08 5.63
CA LEU A 74 4.70 -1.28 5.26
C LEU A 74 4.16 -1.16 3.82
N HIS A 75 3.48 -0.05 3.51
CA HIS A 75 2.97 0.22 2.18
C HIS A 75 4.10 0.21 1.13
N TYR A 76 5.17 0.98 1.34
CA TYR A 76 6.27 1.09 0.40
C TYR A 76 6.94 -0.26 0.13
N ARG A 77 7.33 -0.98 1.19
CA ARG A 77 8.03 -2.27 1.04
C ARG A 77 7.14 -3.31 0.36
N ALA A 78 5.84 -3.34 0.67
CA ALA A 78 4.89 -4.21 -0.03
C ALA A 78 4.81 -3.90 -1.54
N VAL A 79 4.85 -2.62 -1.95
CA VAL A 79 4.91 -2.22 -3.37
C VAL A 79 6.20 -2.67 -4.04
N VAL A 80 7.33 -2.51 -3.34
CA VAL A 80 8.68 -2.88 -3.85
C VAL A 80 8.86 -4.39 -3.94
N ILE A 81 8.30 -5.17 -3.02
CA ILE A 81 8.34 -6.64 -3.12
C ILE A 81 7.53 -7.10 -4.34
N HIS A 82 6.36 -6.49 -4.57
CA HIS A 82 5.51 -6.76 -5.72
C HIS A 82 5.14 -8.25 -5.88
N PRO A 83 4.49 -8.86 -4.86
CA PRO A 83 4.33 -10.31 -4.79
C PRO A 83 3.37 -10.92 -5.82
N PHE A 84 2.43 -10.15 -6.37
CA PHE A 84 1.39 -10.64 -7.28
C PHE A 84 1.60 -10.15 -8.72
N LEU A 85 0.92 -10.76 -9.70
CA LEU A 85 0.98 -10.31 -11.10
C LEU A 85 0.33 -8.92 -11.30
N ASN A 86 -0.68 -8.59 -10.50
CA ASN A 86 -1.35 -7.28 -10.51
C ASN A 86 -1.97 -7.00 -9.13
N GLY A 87 -2.51 -5.80 -8.90
CA GLY A 87 -3.19 -5.45 -7.64
C GLY A 87 -2.28 -5.00 -6.50
N ASN A 88 -0.95 -5.15 -6.63
CA ASN A 88 0.03 -4.88 -5.56
C ASN A 88 -0.10 -3.49 -4.92
N GLY A 89 -0.30 -2.44 -5.72
CA GLY A 89 -0.46 -1.08 -5.17
C GLY A 89 -1.74 -0.91 -4.34
N ARG A 90 -2.86 -1.51 -4.76
CA ARG A 90 -4.12 -1.44 -4.00
C ARG A 90 -4.02 -2.26 -2.72
N TRP A 91 -3.45 -3.45 -2.83
CA TRP A 91 -3.22 -4.35 -1.70
C TRP A 91 -2.28 -3.75 -0.65
N SER A 92 -1.16 -3.12 -1.06
CA SER A 92 -0.22 -2.51 -0.12
C SER A 92 -0.81 -1.32 0.64
N ARG A 93 -1.66 -0.51 0.00
CA ARG A 93 -2.42 0.56 0.67
C ARG A 93 -3.43 -0.01 1.67
N MET A 94 -4.10 -1.10 1.31
CA MET A 94 -5.01 -1.79 2.21
C MET A 94 -4.29 -2.31 3.46
N LEU A 95 -3.11 -2.93 3.30
CA LEU A 95 -2.27 -3.36 4.42
C LEU A 95 -1.94 -2.20 5.38
N ALA A 96 -1.50 -1.06 4.84
CA ALA A 96 -1.20 0.11 5.66
C ALA A 96 -2.44 0.67 6.37
N ASN A 97 -3.60 0.69 5.71
CA ASN A 97 -4.85 1.12 6.33
C ASN A 97 -5.34 0.16 7.42
N ILE A 98 -5.17 -1.15 7.23
CA ILE A 98 -5.45 -2.15 8.28
C ILE A 98 -4.55 -1.90 9.48
N TYR A 99 -3.25 -1.70 9.27
CA TYR A 99 -2.31 -1.39 10.35
C TYR A 99 -2.69 -0.11 11.11
N LEU A 100 -3.01 0.98 10.40
CA LEU A 100 -3.48 2.23 11.01
C LEU A 100 -4.74 2.01 11.84
N LYS A 101 -5.71 1.27 11.28
CA LYS A 101 -6.98 1.00 11.94
C LYS A 101 -6.82 0.15 13.20
N GLN A 102 -5.93 -0.85 13.18
CA GLN A 102 -5.58 -1.68 14.35
C GLN A 102 -4.89 -0.88 15.46
N ASN A 103 -4.30 0.27 15.12
CA ASN A 103 -3.69 1.21 16.06
C ASN A 103 -4.57 2.45 16.32
N GLU A 104 -5.89 2.33 16.12
CA GLU A 104 -6.90 3.36 16.41
C GLU A 104 -6.74 4.68 15.64
N LEU A 105 -5.93 4.69 14.58
CA LEU A 105 -5.80 5.82 13.68
C LEU A 105 -6.81 5.73 12.53
N LYS A 106 -7.18 6.89 12.00
CA LYS A 106 -8.02 6.96 10.80
C LYS A 106 -7.24 6.40 9.61
N PRO A 107 -7.88 5.60 8.74
CA PRO A 107 -7.28 5.22 7.47
C PRO A 107 -6.83 6.47 6.70
N THR A 108 -5.66 6.37 6.08
CA THR A 108 -5.16 7.43 5.21
C THR A 108 -5.89 7.33 3.88
N LYS A 109 -6.34 8.46 3.34
CA LYS A 109 -6.80 8.54 1.95
C LYS A 109 -5.59 8.52 1.04
N TRP A 110 -5.28 7.34 0.54
CA TRP A 110 -4.17 7.12 -0.37
C TRP A 110 -4.58 7.37 -1.83
N ASN A 111 -4.85 8.63 -2.24
CA ASN A 111 -5.27 9.00 -3.62
C ASN A 111 -6.21 7.94 -4.24
N GLU A 112 -7.25 7.57 -3.49
CA GLU A 112 -7.90 6.24 -3.57
C GLU A 112 -8.60 5.96 -4.92
N ASP A 113 -8.80 6.97 -5.77
CA ASP A 113 -9.64 6.88 -6.98
C ASP A 113 -8.92 6.97 -8.35
N LEU A 114 -7.59 6.96 -8.45
CA LEU A 114 -6.93 7.61 -9.60
C LEU A 114 -6.00 6.73 -10.47
N LEU A 115 -6.54 5.63 -11.01
CA LEU A 115 -5.95 4.91 -12.16
C LEU A 115 -6.64 5.22 -13.51
N ALA A 116 -7.62 6.12 -13.54
CA ALA A 116 -7.96 6.79 -14.80
C ALA A 116 -6.73 7.59 -15.26
N GLN A 117 -6.29 7.39 -16.50
CA GLN A 117 -5.00 7.80 -17.08
C GLN A 117 -4.66 9.32 -16.97
N GLU A 118 -5.58 10.15 -16.49
CA GLU A 118 -5.48 11.62 -16.47
C GLU A 118 -5.47 12.22 -15.07
N ASN A 119 -4.72 11.65 -14.11
CA ASN A 119 -4.73 12.20 -12.75
C ASN A 119 -3.46 12.93 -12.30
N ILE A 120 -3.73 14.16 -11.85
CA ILE A 120 -2.78 15.18 -11.38
C ILE A 120 -1.90 14.66 -10.22
N HIS A 121 -2.39 13.72 -9.41
CA HIS A 121 -1.70 13.23 -8.21
C HIS A 121 -0.90 11.92 -8.39
N ARG A 122 -0.94 11.28 -9.56
CA ARG A 122 -0.10 10.10 -9.84
C ARG A 122 1.38 10.46 -9.79
N GLY A 123 1.74 11.64 -10.29
CA GLY A 123 3.10 12.17 -10.22
C GLY A 123 3.58 12.32 -8.78
N ASP A 124 2.76 12.88 -7.90
CA ASP A 124 3.07 13.06 -6.48
C ASP A 124 3.29 11.72 -5.76
N TYR A 125 2.42 10.74 -6.03
CA TYR A 125 2.55 9.41 -5.44
C TYR A 125 3.83 8.69 -5.91
N ILE A 126 4.13 8.74 -7.22
CA ILE A 126 5.39 8.18 -7.75
C ILE A 126 6.59 8.90 -7.16
N LYS A 127 6.53 10.23 -7.00
CA LYS A 127 7.58 11.01 -6.35
C LYS A 127 7.78 10.58 -4.89
N ALA A 128 6.69 10.33 -4.16
CA ALA A 128 6.75 9.84 -2.78
C ALA A 128 7.40 8.45 -2.69
N LEU A 129 7.08 7.54 -3.62
CA LEU A 129 7.77 6.24 -3.71
C LEU A 129 9.27 6.41 -4.01
N LYS A 130 9.62 7.26 -4.98
CA LYS A 130 11.02 7.55 -5.32
C LYS A 130 11.83 8.18 -4.18
N GLN A 131 11.18 8.97 -3.33
CA GLN A 131 11.82 9.50 -2.14
C GLN A 131 12.07 8.40 -1.10
N ALA A 132 11.10 7.49 -0.94
CA ALA A 132 11.22 6.34 -0.06
C ALA A 132 12.30 5.33 -0.50
N ASP A 133 12.69 5.31 -1.77
CA ASP A 133 13.89 4.60 -2.26
C ASP A 133 15.15 5.02 -1.49
N ASN A 134 15.22 6.27 -1.01
CA ASN A 134 16.33 6.79 -0.21
C ASN A 134 16.12 6.66 1.31
N GLY A 135 15.10 5.91 1.74
CA GLY A 135 14.74 5.75 3.15
C GLY A 135 14.00 6.94 3.76
N ASP A 136 13.59 7.92 2.95
CA ASP A 136 12.81 9.07 3.38
C ASP A 136 11.32 8.86 3.08
N TYR A 137 10.55 8.63 4.14
CA TYR A 137 9.12 8.29 4.09
C TYR A 137 8.20 9.49 4.32
N GLU A 138 8.73 10.72 4.35
CA GLU A 138 7.95 11.91 4.72
C GLU A 138 6.75 12.12 3.78
N LEU A 139 6.94 11.97 2.46
CA LEU A 139 5.84 12.15 1.51
C LEU A 139 4.79 11.03 1.54
N LEU A 140 5.17 9.81 1.95
CA LEU A 140 4.23 8.69 2.11
C LEU A 140 3.47 8.74 3.43
N SER A 141 4.10 9.29 4.48
CA SER A 141 3.48 9.43 5.81
C SER A 141 2.50 10.60 5.89
N ARG A 142 2.53 11.53 4.93
CA ARG A 142 1.55 12.61 4.83
C ARG A 142 0.24 12.08 4.22
N PRO A 143 -0.91 12.24 4.90
CA PRO A 143 -2.20 12.13 4.22
C PRO A 143 -2.21 13.16 3.10
N LEU A 144 -2.58 12.73 1.89
CA LEU A 144 -2.73 13.65 0.78
C LEU A 144 -3.73 14.72 1.20
N LYS A 145 -3.31 15.99 1.18
CA LYS A 145 -4.23 17.11 1.35
C LYS A 145 -5.29 16.94 0.28
N THR A 146 -6.54 16.76 0.69
CA THR A 146 -7.66 16.87 -0.24
C THR A 146 -7.51 18.20 -0.95
N THR A 147 -7.31 18.19 -2.27
CA THR A 147 -7.46 19.41 -3.04
C THR A 147 -8.87 19.95 -2.75
N PRO A 148 -9.04 21.25 -2.46
CA PRO A 148 -10.38 21.81 -2.41
C PRO A 148 -11.07 21.47 -3.73
N ASN A 149 -12.30 20.95 -3.66
CA ASN A 149 -13.10 20.59 -4.83
C ASN A 149 -12.90 21.65 -5.92
N LYS A 150 -12.46 21.24 -7.13
CA LYS A 150 -12.58 22.13 -8.28
C LYS A 150 -14.05 22.55 -8.36
N PRO A 151 -14.37 23.85 -8.46
CA PRO A 151 -15.75 24.28 -8.62
C PRO A 151 -16.35 23.53 -9.80
N LYS A 152 -17.58 22.98 -9.62
CA LYS A 152 -18.33 22.42 -10.75
C LYS A 152 -18.38 23.51 -11.83
N PRO A 153 -18.09 23.17 -13.11
CA PRO A 153 -18.29 24.13 -14.18
C PRO A 153 -19.73 24.65 -14.10
N PRO A 154 -19.97 25.95 -14.34
CA PRO A 154 -21.32 26.48 -14.33
C PRO A 154 -22.16 25.65 -15.29
N ILE A 155 -23.30 25.18 -14.81
CA ILE A 155 -24.30 24.55 -15.67
C ILE A 155 -24.76 25.68 -16.58
N PHE A 156 -24.30 25.71 -17.83
CA PHE A 156 -24.91 26.55 -18.83
C PHE A 156 -26.33 26.01 -19.03
N SER A 157 -27.30 26.66 -18.41
CA SER A 157 -28.70 26.51 -18.78
C SER A 157 -28.84 27.07 -20.20
N THR A 158 -28.83 26.19 -21.18
CA THR A 158 -29.28 26.54 -22.53
C THR A 158 -30.76 26.93 -22.42
N ILE A 159 -31.05 28.20 -22.66
CA ILE A 159 -32.38 28.71 -22.99
C ILE A 159 -32.61 28.44 -24.47
#